data_AF-A0A077KKE9-F1
#
_entry.id   AF-A0A077KKE9-F1
#
_cell.length_a   1.000
_cell.length_b   1.000
_cell.length_c   1.000
_cell.angle_alpha   90.00
_cell.angle_beta   90.00
_cell.angle_gamma   90.00
#
_symmetry.space_group_name_H-M   'P 1'
#
loop_
_entity.id
_entity.type
_entity.pdbx_description
1 polymer ?
#
loop_
_entity_poly.entity_id
_entity_poly.type
_entity_poly.pdbx_seq_one_letter_code
_entity_poly.pdbx_strand_id
1 'polypeptide(L)'
;MNTFKESLLNLLGLKTKEEFAEELHNVLESFKSSIVVKLESEFIFRDSDLEETIGSGCYVAPPAKGEYYITDKAIYEVMQVTHSYRSSIEAGTIQVRKVRDLRSK
;
A
#
# COMPACT_ATOMS: atom_id res chain seq x y z
N MET A 1 -20.75 -2.65 -16.22
CA MET A 1 -20.23 -1.79 -15.14
C MET A 1 -19.30 -0.79 -15.78
N ASN A 2 -19.54 0.51 -15.65
CA ASN A 2 -18.69 1.53 -16.26
C ASN A 2 -17.30 1.51 -15.61
N THR A 3 -16.27 1.82 -16.38
CA THR A 3 -14.91 2.00 -15.85
C THR A 3 -14.81 3.32 -15.08
N PHE A 4 -13.84 3.45 -14.16
CA PHE A 4 -13.61 4.69 -13.41
C PHE A 4 -13.41 5.91 -14.33
N LYS A 5 -12.74 5.71 -15.46
CA LYS A 5 -12.53 6.76 -16.48
C LYS A 5 -13.85 7.18 -17.13
N GLU A 6 -14.70 6.24 -17.51
CA GLU A 6 -16.02 6.54 -18.11
C GLU A 6 -16.93 7.25 -17.11
N SER A 7 -16.92 6.80 -15.85
CA SER A 7 -17.64 7.45 -14.75
C SER A 7 -17.19 8.90 -14.53
N LEU A 8 -15.88 9.19 -14.58
CA LEU A 8 -15.38 10.56 -14.48
C LEU A 8 -15.73 11.42 -15.70
N LEU A 9 -15.72 10.85 -16.90
CA LEU A 9 -16.09 11.58 -18.11
C LEU A 9 -17.58 11.95 -18.12
N ASN A 10 -18.44 11.12 -17.54
CA ASN A 10 -19.87 11.41 -17.40
C ASN A 10 -20.13 12.65 -16.53
N LEU A 11 -19.26 12.95 -15.55
CA LEU A 11 -19.38 14.14 -14.71
C LEU A 11 -19.30 15.44 -15.53
N LEU A 12 -18.59 15.44 -16.65
CA LEU A 12 -18.45 16.62 -17.53
C LEU A 12 -19.75 16.95 -18.28
N GLY A 13 -20.71 16.02 -18.32
CA GLY A 13 -22.02 16.21 -18.95
C GLY A 13 -23.10 16.78 -18.03
N LEU A 14 -22.82 16.93 -16.74
CA LEU A 14 -23.79 17.39 -15.73
C LEU A 14 -23.91 18.91 -15.71
N LYS A 15 -25.13 19.41 -15.46
CA LYS A 15 -25.46 20.84 -15.64
C LYS A 15 -25.52 21.60 -14.32
N THR A 16 -25.80 20.91 -13.22
CA THR A 16 -25.92 21.53 -11.89
C THR A 16 -24.80 21.08 -10.96
N LYS A 17 -24.50 21.90 -9.95
CA LYS A 17 -23.45 21.58 -8.97
C LYS A 17 -23.91 20.44 -8.06
N GLU A 18 -25.21 20.37 -7.79
CA GLU A 18 -25.84 19.35 -6.97
C GLU A 18 -25.75 17.97 -7.63
N GLU A 19 -26.14 17.85 -8.90
CA GLU A 19 -26.00 16.60 -9.68
C GLU A 19 -24.53 16.17 -9.77
N PHE A 20 -23.62 17.12 -9.98
CA PHE A 20 -22.18 16.84 -10.02
C PHE A 20 -21.67 16.28 -8.69
N ALA A 21 -22.06 16.89 -7.58
CA ALA A 21 -21.62 16.46 -6.25
C ALA A 21 -22.16 15.06 -5.90
N GLU A 22 -23.43 14.80 -6.23
CA GLU A 22 -24.07 13.51 -6.00
C GLU A 22 -23.43 12.40 -6.83
N GLU A 23 -23.23 12.64 -8.13
CA GLU A 23 -22.61 11.64 -9.01
C GLU A 23 -21.13 11.43 -8.65
N LEU A 24 -20.40 12.48 -8.29
CA LEU A 24 -19.02 12.34 -7.82
C LEU A 24 -18.93 11.49 -6.55
N HIS A 25 -19.86 11.70 -5.60
CA HIS A 25 -19.94 10.88 -4.40
C HIS A 25 -20.19 9.40 -4.73
N ASN A 26 -21.13 9.13 -5.63
CA ASN A 26 -21.46 7.77 -6.08
C ASN A 26 -20.26 7.08 -6.74
N VAL A 27 -19.50 7.81 -7.57
CA VAL A 27 -18.26 7.30 -8.18
C VAL A 27 -17.22 6.99 -7.10
N LEU A 28 -17.01 7.89 -6.14
CA LEU A 28 -16.03 7.67 -5.08
C LEU A 28 -16.40 6.47 -4.19
N GLU A 29 -17.66 6.31 -3.80
CA GLU A 29 -18.12 5.15 -3.02
C GLU A 29 -18.02 3.85 -3.83
N SER A 30 -18.44 3.84 -5.10
CA SER A 30 -18.42 2.65 -5.96
C SER A 30 -17.00 2.12 -6.20
N PHE A 31 -16.01 3.00 -6.20
CA PHE A 31 -14.61 2.64 -6.40
C PHE A 31 -13.79 2.69 -5.10
N LYS A 32 -14.40 2.97 -3.95
CA LYS A 32 -13.72 3.14 -2.66
C LYS A 32 -12.80 1.99 -2.32
N SER A 33 -13.29 0.76 -2.44
CA SER A 33 -12.49 -0.44 -2.15
C SER A 33 -11.31 -0.57 -3.12
N SER A 34 -11.50 -0.29 -4.41
CA SER A 34 -10.42 -0.29 -5.40
C SER A 34 -9.44 0.86 -5.23
N ILE A 35 -9.90 2.01 -4.71
CA ILE A 35 -9.07 3.17 -4.37
C ILE A 35 -8.27 2.87 -3.11
N VAL A 36 -8.88 2.29 -2.07
CA VAL A 36 -8.22 1.87 -0.82
C VAL A 36 -7.20 0.77 -1.10
N VAL A 37 -7.55 -0.25 -1.88
CA VAL A 37 -6.62 -1.31 -2.32
C VAL A 37 -5.52 -0.76 -3.25
N LYS A 38 -5.76 0.35 -3.98
CA LYS A 38 -4.70 1.05 -4.73
C LYS A 38 -3.80 1.91 -3.83
N LEU A 39 -4.33 2.41 -2.71
CA LEU A 39 -3.56 3.16 -1.73
C LEU A 39 -2.68 2.21 -0.90
N GLU A 40 -3.21 1.05 -0.53
CA GLU A 40 -2.49 0.00 0.16
C GLU A 40 -1.64 -0.81 -0.83
N SER A 41 -0.33 -0.55 -0.86
CA SER A 41 0.60 -1.37 -1.63
C SER A 41 1.11 -2.51 -0.77
N GLU A 42 1.21 -3.71 -1.33
CA GLU A 42 1.90 -4.83 -0.68
C GLU A 42 3.41 -4.56 -0.65
N PHE A 43 4.04 -4.87 0.48
CA PHE A 43 5.49 -4.84 0.65
C PHE A 43 5.99 -6.17 1.20
N ILE A 44 7.09 -6.66 0.64
CA ILE A 44 7.80 -7.85 1.10
C ILE A 44 9.00 -7.42 1.94
N PHE A 45 9.09 -7.93 3.17
CA PHE A 45 10.21 -7.71 4.07
C PHE A 45 11.33 -8.70 3.77
N ARG A 46 12.52 -8.20 3.43
CA ARG A 46 13.71 -9.01 3.14
C ARG A 46 14.82 -8.72 4.13
N ASP A 47 15.43 -9.77 4.66
CA ASP A 47 16.63 -9.66 5.47
C ASP A 47 17.79 -9.17 4.60
N SER A 48 18.51 -8.12 5.04
CA SER A 48 19.62 -7.56 4.27
C SER A 48 20.81 -8.49 4.16
N ASP A 49 21.00 -9.37 5.13
CA ASP A 49 22.20 -10.20 5.26
C ASP A 49 21.98 -11.59 4.65
N LEU A 50 20.76 -12.11 4.77
CA LEU A 50 20.39 -13.45 4.28
C LEU A 50 19.63 -13.42 2.95
N GLU A 51 19.18 -12.25 2.49
CA GLU A 51 18.23 -12.07 1.37
C GLU A 51 16.93 -12.88 1.50
N GLU A 52 16.66 -13.42 2.69
CA GLU A 52 15.48 -14.23 2.97
C GLU A 52 14.23 -13.36 3.16
N THR A 53 13.09 -13.89 2.73
CA THR A 53 11.80 -13.25 2.98
C THR A 53 11.36 -13.51 4.42
N ILE A 54 11.23 -12.45 5.20
CA ILE A 54 10.83 -12.50 6.62
C ILE A 54 9.30 -12.45 6.75
N GLY A 55 8.64 -11.78 5.82
CA GLY A 55 7.18 -11.64 5.78
C GLY A 55 6.71 -10.64 4.74
N SER A 56 5.42 -10.33 4.74
CA SER A 56 4.83 -9.29 3.91
C SER A 56 3.76 -8.53 4.69
N GLY A 57 3.41 -7.33 4.20
CA GLY A 57 2.33 -6.53 4.75
C GLY A 57 1.86 -5.46 3.76
N CYS A 58 0.61 -5.04 3.88
CA CYS A 58 0.04 -3.96 3.06
C CYS A 58 0.13 -2.63 3.80
N TYR A 59 0.59 -1.60 3.11
CA TYR A 59 0.78 -0.27 3.69
C TYR A 59 0.28 0.82 2.74
N VAL A 60 -0.44 1.80 3.29
CA VAL A 60 -0.67 3.08 2.61
C VAL A 60 0.61 3.93 2.65
N ALA A 61 1.28 3.93 3.80
CA ALA A 61 2.59 4.52 4.00
C ALA A 61 3.49 3.46 4.66
N PRO A 62 4.47 2.89 3.92
CA PRO A 62 5.38 1.91 4.51
C PRO A 62 6.29 2.57 5.57
N PRO A 63 6.83 1.78 6.51
CA PRO A 63 7.73 2.29 7.54
C PRO A 63 8.99 2.92 6.93
N ALA A 64 9.48 4.01 7.52
CA ALA A 64 10.64 4.74 7.04
C ALA A 64 11.96 4.08 7.45
N LYS A 65 13.06 4.44 6.78
CA LYS A 65 14.41 4.02 7.18
C LYS A 65 14.71 4.43 8.62
N GLY A 66 15.22 3.49 9.43
CA GLY A 66 15.50 3.67 10.85
C GLY A 66 14.33 3.32 11.78
N GLU A 67 13.13 3.08 11.23
CA GLU A 67 12.02 2.52 12.00
C GLU A 67 12.19 1.02 12.22
N TYR A 68 11.37 0.45 13.11
CA TYR A 68 11.50 -0.95 13.50
C TYR A 68 10.27 -1.77 13.09
N TYR A 69 10.53 -2.96 12.56
CA TYR A 69 9.55 -4.00 12.30
C TYR A 69 9.71 -5.11 13.34
N ILE A 70 8.65 -5.37 14.11
CA ILE A 70 8.69 -6.32 15.23
C ILE A 70 7.85 -7.54 14.86
N THR A 71 8.45 -8.73 14.95
CA THR A 71 7.74 -10.01 14.81
C THR A 71 7.70 -10.75 16.14
N ASP A 72 7.05 -11.90 16.18
CA ASP A 72 7.11 -12.85 17.29
C ASP A 72 8.52 -13.43 17.51
N LYS A 73 9.40 -13.33 16.49
CA LYS A 73 10.73 -13.95 16.50
C LYS A 73 11.85 -12.96 16.78
N ALA A 74 11.74 -11.74 16.27
CA ALA A 74 12.84 -10.78 16.28
C ALA A 74 12.34 -9.34 16.08
N ILE A 75 13.22 -8.40 16.40
CA ILE A 75 13.11 -6.99 16.03
C ILE A 75 14.06 -6.74 14.87
N TYR A 76 13.55 -6.08 13.83
CA TYR A 76 14.29 -5.71 12.64
C TYR A 76 14.27 -4.19 12.47
N GLU A 77 15.39 -3.59 12.07
CA GLU A 77 15.48 -2.18 11.70
C GLU A 77 15.31 -2.03 10.18
N VAL A 78 14.51 -1.08 9.74
CA VAL A 78 14.27 -0.77 8.32
C VAL A 78 15.50 -0.08 7.75
N MET A 79 16.15 -0.72 6.78
CA MET A 79 17.36 -0.23 6.14
C MET A 79 17.05 0.58 4.87
N GLN A 80 16.07 0.10 4.10
CA GLN A 80 15.67 0.71 2.83
C GLN A 80 14.25 0.29 2.46
N VAL A 81 13.49 1.22 1.87
CA VAL A 81 12.21 0.94 1.24
C VAL A 81 12.33 1.20 -0.26
N THR A 82 11.89 0.22 -1.05
CA THR A 82 11.85 0.31 -2.51
C THR A 82 10.40 0.13 -2.94
N HIS A 83 9.84 1.18 -3.53
CA HIS A 83 8.50 1.12 -4.12
C HIS A 83 8.58 0.48 -5.50
N SER A 84 7.63 -0.41 -5.82
CA SER A 84 7.49 -0.86 -7.20
C SER A 84 6.92 0.28 -8.05
N TYR A 85 7.50 0.48 -9.24
CA TYR A 85 6.93 1.35 -10.27
C TYR A 85 5.60 0.82 -10.82
N ARG A 86 5.26 -0.44 -10.55
CA ARG A 86 4.04 -1.13 -10.99
C ARG A 86 3.31 -1.75 -9.80
N SER A 87 3.00 -0.94 -8.79
CA SER A 87 2.38 -1.38 -7.52
C SER A 87 1.05 -2.14 -7.67
N SER A 88 0.38 -2.05 -8.82
CA SER A 88 -0.83 -2.84 -9.10
C SER A 88 -0.59 -4.31 -9.44
N ILE A 89 0.66 -4.71 -9.69
CA ILE A 89 1.04 -6.07 -10.12
C ILE A 89 2.30 -6.59 -9.42
N GLU A 90 3.08 -5.72 -8.78
CA GLU A 90 4.31 -6.08 -8.09
C GLU A 90 4.37 -5.41 -6.72
N ALA A 91 4.69 -6.20 -5.69
CA ALA A 91 4.92 -5.69 -4.35
C ALA A 91 6.18 -4.82 -4.27
N GLY A 92 6.15 -3.80 -3.42
CA GLY A 92 7.36 -3.12 -2.98
C GLY A 92 8.24 -4.04 -2.12
N THR A 93 9.45 -3.59 -1.82
CA THR A 93 10.37 -4.32 -0.94
C THR A 93 10.82 -3.43 0.20
N ILE A 94 10.81 -3.96 1.41
CA ILE A 94 11.39 -3.31 2.60
C ILE A 94 12.57 -4.17 3.02
N GLN A 95 13.79 -3.65 2.84
CA GLN A 95 14.98 -4.29 3.37
C GLN A 95 15.11 -3.97 4.84
N VAL A 96 15.30 -5.02 5.64
CA VAL A 96 15.44 -4.91 7.08
C VAL A 96 16.65 -5.67 7.58
N ARG A 97 17.23 -5.22 8.67
CA ARG A 97 18.34 -5.89 9.35
C ARG A 97 17.90 -6.34 10.73
N LYS A 98 18.14 -7.59 11.09
CA LYS A 98 17.83 -8.09 12.42
C LYS A 98 18.69 -7.37 13.47
N VAL A 99 18.04 -6.71 14.43
CA VAL A 99 18.73 -6.02 15.53
C VAL A 99 18.63 -6.75 16.86
N ARG A 100 17.61 -7.60 17.03
CA ARG A 100 17.42 -8.37 18.27
C ARG A 100 16.62 -9.64 18.04
N ASP A 101 17.04 -10.75 18.63
CA ASP A 101 16.26 -11.98 18.70
C ASP A 101 15.33 -11.96 19.93
N LEU A 102 14.08 -12.39 19.75
CA LEU A 102 13.05 -12.48 20.79
C LEU A 102 12.74 -13.92 21.18
N ARG A 103 13.22 -14.92 20.42
CA ARG A 103 13.08 -16.36 20.74
C ARG A 103 14.03 -16.81 21.85
N SER A 104 14.89 -15.93 22.34
CA SER A 104 15.85 -16.21 23.41
C SER A 104 15.25 -15.97 24.80
N LYS A 105 14.25 -16.76 25.22
CA LYS A 105 13.91 -16.98 26.62
C LYS A 105 13.37 -18.38 26.83
#